data_AF-A0A3S9CGK5-F1
#
_entry.id   AF-A0A3S9CGK5-F1
#
_cell.length_a   1.000
_cell.length_b   1.000
_cell.length_c   1.000
_cell.angle_alpha   90.00
_cell.angle_beta   90.00
_cell.angle_gamma   90.00
#
_symmetry.space_group_name_H-M   'P 1'
#
loop_
_entity.id
_entity.type
_entity.pdbx_description
1 polymer ?
#
loop_
_entity_poly.entity_id
_entity_poly.type
_entity_poly.pdbx_seq_one_letter_code
_entity_poly.pdbx_strand_id
1 'polypeptide(L)' 'MDRFIALANIAHFEDLLARETDPEKRMMIRGLLAREKEKLKIAERQAETNQKRAAPSRADDQSV' A
#
# COMPACT_ATOMS: atom_id res chain seq x y z
N MET A 1 3.92 3.79 7.48
CA MET A 1 2.50 4.07 7.22
C MET A 1 1.80 2.73 7.08
N ASP A 2 0.60 2.59 7.61
CA ASP A 2 -0.16 1.33 7.53
C ASP A 2 -0.71 1.10 6.12
N ARG A 3 -0.57 -0.13 5.62
CA ARG A 3 -1.15 -0.59 4.35
C ARG A 3 -2.66 -0.31 4.30
N PHE A 4 -3.35 -0.48 5.43
CA PHE A 4 -4.78 -0.28 5.53
C PHE A 4 -5.19 1.17 5.26
N ILE A 5 -4.43 2.13 5.79
CA ILE A 5 -4.73 3.55 5.59
C ILE A 5 -4.49 3.94 4.13
N ALA A 6 -3.43 3.45 3.50
CA ALA A 6 -3.17 3.72 2.07
C ALA A 6 -4.30 3.17 1.18
N LEU A 7 -4.83 1.98 1.47
CA LEU A 7 -5.97 1.40 0.75
C LEU A 7 -7.25 2.23 0.92
N ALA A 8 -7.55 2.67 2.15
CA ALA A 8 -8.71 3.52 2.42
C ALA A 8 -8.62 4.86 1.66
N ASN A 9 -7.43 5.48 1.65
CA ASN A 9 -7.21 6.72 0.92
C ASN A 9 -7.35 6.55 -0.60
N ILE A 10 -6.83 5.44 -1.15
CA ILE A 10 -6.98 5.11 -2.58
C ILE A 10 -8.46 5.00 -2.95
N ALA A 11 -9.24 4.22 -2.19
CA ALA A 11 -10.67 4.07 -2.44
C ALA A 11 -11.41 5.42 -2.36
N HIS A 12 -11.05 6.26 -1.38
CA HIS A 12 -11.64 7.58 -1.24
C HIS A 12 -11.35 8.49 -2.44
N PHE A 13 -10.09 8.54 -2.91
CA PHE A 13 -9.71 9.37 -4.05
C PHE A 13 -10.29 8.84 -5.38
N GLU A 14 -10.50 7.53 -5.51
CA GLU A 14 -11.18 6.95 -6.67
C GLU A 14 -12.68 7.33 -6.71
N ASP A 15 -13.40 7.30 -5.58
CA ASP A 15 -14.79 7.78 -5.50
C ASP A 15 -14.86 9.30 -5.77
N LEU A 16 -13.91 10.07 -5.23
CA LEU A 16 -13.84 11.51 -5.47
C LEU A 16 -13.62 11.83 -6.96
N LEU A 17 -12.76 11.08 -7.65
CA LEU A 17 -12.54 11.23 -9.10
C LEU A 17 -13.74 10.86 -9.95
N ALA A 18 -14.60 9.95 -9.48
CA ALA A 18 -15.80 9.55 -10.20
C ALA A 18 -16.88 10.65 -10.21
N ARG A 19 -16.88 11.50 -9.19
CA ARG A 19 -17.88 12.57 -8.99
C ARG A 19 -17.37 13.96 -9.33
N GLU A 20 -16.05 14.16 -9.34
CA GLU A 20 -15.45 15.46 -9.65
C GLU A 20 -15.52 15.77 -11.15
N THR A 21 -16.09 16.93 -11.49
CA THR A 21 -16.25 17.42 -12.86
C THR A 21 -15.22 18.50 -13.19
N ASP A 22 -14.65 19.17 -12.19
CA ASP A 22 -13.67 20.23 -12.39
C ASP A 22 -12.31 19.64 -12.84
N PRO A 23 -11.78 20.05 -14.00
CA PRO A 23 -10.58 19.44 -14.57
C PRO A 23 -9.32 19.68 -13.72
N GLU A 24 -9.20 20.85 -13.07
CA GLU A 24 -8.06 21.18 -12.21
C GLU A 24 -8.08 20.34 -10.94
N LYS A 25 -9.24 20.25 -10.29
CA LYS A 25 -9.42 19.38 -9.12
C LYS A 25 -9.19 17.93 -9.47
N ARG A 26 -9.68 17.44 -10.62
CA ARG A 26 -9.39 16.07 -11.06
C ARG A 26 -7.89 15.82 -11.26
N MET A 27 -7.13 16.79 -11.78
CA MET A 27 -5.67 16.68 -11.88
C MET A 27 -5.03 16.60 -10.50
N MET A 28 -5.46 17.45 -9.56
CA MET A 28 -4.95 17.43 -8.18
C MET A 28 -5.25 16.08 -7.50
N ILE A 29 -6.48 15.58 -7.59
CA ILE A 29 -6.91 14.31 -6.98
C ILE A 29 -6.12 13.14 -7.60
N ARG A 30 -5.87 13.15 -8.92
CA ARG A 30 -4.99 12.15 -9.57
C ARG A 30 -3.57 12.18 -9.00
N GLY A 31 -3.02 13.37 -8.75
CA GLY A 31 -1.72 13.54 -8.11
C GLY A 31 -1.67 12.97 -6.69
N LEU A 32 -2.73 13.19 -5.90
CA LEU A 32 -2.86 12.61 -4.56
C LEU A 32 -3.00 11.08 -4.61
N LEU A 33 -3.85 10.57 -5.51
CA LEU A 33 -4.04 9.14 -5.72
C LEU A 33 -2.72 8.43 -6.08
N ALA A 34 -1.89 9.03 -6.94
CA ALA A 34 -0.59 8.49 -7.31
C ALA A 34 0.35 8.38 -6.09
N ARG A 35 0.35 9.39 -5.21
CA ARG A 35 1.15 9.37 -3.97
C ARG A 35 0.70 8.28 -3.01
N GLU A 36 -0.61 8.07 -2.85
CA GLU A 36 -1.12 7.00 -2.00
C GLU A 36 -0.81 5.61 -2.58
N LYS A 37 -0.89 5.42 -3.89
CA LYS A 37 -0.48 4.17 -4.56
C LYS A 37 1.01 3.88 -4.35
N GLU A 38 1.87 4.90 -4.32
CA GLU A 38 3.30 4.73 -4.02
C GLU A 38 3.53 4.35 -2.54
N LYS A 39 2.83 5.01 -1.61
CA LYS A 39 2.87 4.64 -0.18
C LYS A 39 2.45 3.18 0.03
N LEU A 40 1.42 2.73 -0.67
CA LEU A 40 0.98 1.34 -0.62
C LEU A 40 2.08 0.38 -1.07
N LYS A 41 2.72 0.63 -2.22
CA LYS A 41 3.83 -0.21 -2.71
C LYS A 41 4.97 -0.31 -1.70
N ILE A 42 5.33 0.82 -1.06
CA ILE A 42 6.38 0.82 -0.04
C ILE A 42 5.96 -0.02 1.17
N ALA A 43 4.73 0.12 1.64
CA ALA A 43 4.20 -0.66 2.76
C ALA A 43 4.14 -2.17 2.44
N GLU A 44 3.78 -2.53 1.21
CA GLU A 44 3.75 -3.93 0.77
C GLU A 44 5.15 -4.54 0.71
N ARG A 45 6.13 -3.83 0.14
CA ARG A 45 7.53 -4.28 0.14
C ARG A 45 8.09 -4.45 1.55
N GLN A 46 7.73 -3.56 2.47
CA GLN A 46 8.12 -3.65 3.88
C GLN A 46 7.49 -4.87 4.57
N ALA A 47 6.22 -5.16 4.27
CA ALA A 47 5.55 -6.35 4.79
C ALA A 47 6.20 -7.64 4.27
N GLU A 48 6.53 -7.71 2.98
CA GLU A 48 7.23 -8.85 2.37
C GLU A 48 8.63 -9.08 2.97
N THR A 49 9.39 -8.00 3.16
CA THR A 49 10.73 -8.10 3.78
C THR A 49 10.66 -8.51 5.25
N ASN A 50 9.65 -8.06 6.00
CA ASN A 50 9.43 -8.52 7.37
C ASN A 50 8.98 -9.98 7.44
N GLN A 51 8.11 -10.45 6.54
CA GLN A 51 7.71 -11.86 6.46
C GLN A 51 8.92 -12.77 6.15
N LYS A 52 9.81 -12.34 5.25
CA LYS A 52 11.02 -13.10 4.91
C LYS A 52 12.01 -13.22 6.08
N ARG A 53 12.03 -12.25 7.00
CA ARG A 53 12.83 -12.30 8.24
C ARG A 53 12.17 -13.10 9.37
N ALA A 54 10.84 -13.20 9.36
CA ALA A 54 10.08 -13.91 10.39
C ALA A 54 9.89 -15.40 10.09
N ALA A 55 10.24 -15.88 8.89
CA ALA A 55 10.26 -17.31 8.59
C ALA A 55 11.34 -17.99 9.46
N PRO A 56 10.97 -18.86 10.41
CA PRO A 56 11.96 -19.62 11.15
C PRO A 56 12.53 -20.68 10.20
N SER A 57 13.86 -20.72 10.09
CA SER A 57 14.56 -21.91 9.61
C SER A 57 14.22 -23.05 10.57
N ARG A 58 13.15 -23.79 10.29
CA ARG A 58 12.92 -25.12 10.84
C ARG A 58 13.73 -26.11 10.01
N ALA A 59 15.04 -26.01 10.18
CA ALA A 59 16.08 -26.97 9.88
C ALA A 59 17.20 -26.49 10.81
N ASP A 60 17.55 -27.19 11.88
CA ASP A 60 17.83 -28.61 11.89
C ASP A 60 17.14 -29.38 13.03
N ASP A 61 16.60 -30.51 12.58
CA ASP A 61 16.06 -31.60 13.36
C ASP A 61 17.14 -32.22 14.26
N GLN A 62 16.69 -32.70 15.40
CA GLN A 62 17.49 -33.44 16.35
C GLN A 62 18.03 -34.71 15.68
N SER A 63 19.32 -34.98 15.83
CA SER A 63 19.83 -36.36 15.71
C SER A 63 20.79 -36.60 16.86
N VAL A 64 20.26 -37.42 17.77
CA VAL A 64 20.88 -38.10 18.91
C VAL A 64 21.97 -39.07 18.45
#